data_AF-A0A9P8H916-F1
#
_entry.id   AF-A0A9P8H916-F1
#
_cell.length_a   1.000
_cell.length_b   1.000
_cell.length_c   1.000
_cell.angle_alpha   90.00
_cell.angle_beta   90.00
_cell.angle_gamma   90.00
#
_symmetry.space_group_name_H-M   'P 1'
#
loop_
_entity.id
_entity.type
_entity.pdbx_description
1 polymer ?
#
loop_
_entity_poly.entity_id
_entity_poly.type
_entity_poly.pdbx_seq_one_letter_code
_entity_poly.pdbx_strand_id
1 'polypeptide(L)'
;MSVSPPPLKRRRLGNNETKSTTLSSDKDRISIYSWNINGIQPFIQNSITSYFQSKKPLSKQSETPATASLRDFLRRHGWPTILCLQEVKINPHDDATKSAVRQAVKSNAEGEPDYEAHFCLPTDPHNARGFGRKVYGVCTIIRKDFITNHQPKVRSVEWDLEGRIQIVESQDPKLSIWNIYAVNGTDNPYKDSNTGAVVGTRHDRKLAVHKHMLDEAKLLESKGYGVILAGDMNIARSQLDGYPNLRTSPQQHIINRADFNKKFFDAEEGLKAIDTYRHIHGDKRGYTYYPRARKFGSSCDRVDLIICSGSLEKKILDAGVCATERERGPSDHVPLFATFDIGQDDRTT
;
A
#
# COMPACT_ATOMS: atom_id res chain seq x y z
N MET A 1 19.17 -2.70 -55.58
CA MET A 1 17.94 -2.44 -54.79
C MET A 1 18.28 -2.55 -53.31
N SER A 2 17.86 -1.57 -52.52
CA SER A 2 17.83 -1.52 -51.04
C SER A 2 19.17 -1.63 -50.27
N VAL A 3 19.81 -0.47 -50.05
CA VAL A 3 20.83 -0.27 -49.00
C VAL A 3 20.13 0.31 -47.78
N SER A 4 20.28 -0.33 -46.62
CA SER A 4 19.67 0.07 -45.35
C SER A 4 20.15 1.47 -44.89
N PRO A 5 19.27 2.31 -44.30
CA PRO A 5 19.71 3.57 -43.70
C PRO A 5 20.41 3.32 -42.35
N PRO A 6 21.37 4.18 -41.96
CA PRO A 6 22.17 4.03 -40.74
C PRO A 6 21.35 4.35 -39.47
N PRO A 7 21.79 3.85 -38.29
CA PRO A 7 21.03 3.96 -37.06
C PRO A 7 20.92 5.40 -36.56
N LEU A 8 19.70 5.77 -36.13
CA LEU A 8 19.41 7.05 -35.51
C LEU A 8 20.23 7.24 -34.23
N LYS A 9 20.98 8.35 -34.18
CA LYS A 9 21.78 8.78 -33.03
C LYS A 9 20.91 8.82 -31.77
N ARG A 10 21.34 8.05 -30.76
CA ARG A 10 20.87 8.12 -29.37
C ARG A 10 20.99 9.56 -28.87
N ARG A 11 19.85 10.23 -28.67
CA ARG A 11 19.78 11.58 -28.11
C ARG A 11 20.28 11.54 -26.66
N ARG A 12 21.41 12.19 -26.40
CA ARG A 12 21.88 12.51 -25.04
C ARG A 12 20.83 13.38 -24.37
N LEU A 13 20.30 12.93 -23.23
CA LEU A 13 19.59 13.80 -22.30
C LEU A 13 20.64 14.73 -21.66
N GLY A 14 20.65 15.97 -22.12
CA GLY A 14 21.53 17.03 -21.61
C GLY A 14 20.92 17.75 -20.42
N ASN A 15 21.79 17.99 -19.46
CA ASN A 15 21.80 19.02 -18.42
C ASN A 15 20.65 19.11 -17.41
N ASN A 16 21.01 18.76 -16.17
CA ASN A 16 20.50 19.33 -14.94
C ASN A 16 20.56 20.86 -15.00
N GLU A 17 19.44 21.50 -15.29
CA GLU A 17 19.17 22.84 -14.81
C GLU A 17 18.37 22.73 -13.51
N THR A 18 19.00 23.23 -12.45
CA THR A 18 18.45 23.41 -11.11
C THR A 18 17.24 24.34 -11.19
N LYS A 19 16.04 23.78 -11.41
CA LYS A 19 14.80 24.52 -11.18
C LYS A 19 14.59 24.64 -9.68
N SER A 20 14.78 25.87 -9.18
CA SER A 20 14.22 26.33 -7.93
C SER A 20 12.71 26.09 -7.96
N THR A 21 12.25 25.00 -7.33
CA THR A 21 10.84 24.74 -7.09
C THR A 21 10.39 25.55 -5.89
N THR A 22 9.52 26.51 -6.16
CA THR A 22 8.71 27.24 -5.20
C THR A 22 7.99 26.28 -4.25
N LEU A 23 8.29 26.38 -2.95
CA LEU A 23 7.75 25.61 -1.82
C LEU A 23 6.22 25.69 -1.62
N SER A 24 5.45 26.35 -2.49
CA SER A 24 3.99 26.46 -2.34
C SER A 24 3.20 25.32 -3.01
N SER A 25 3.76 24.60 -3.99
CA SER A 25 3.03 23.58 -4.76
C SER A 25 2.90 22.21 -4.08
N ASP A 26 3.59 21.98 -2.96
CA ASP A 26 3.61 20.69 -2.27
C ASP A 26 2.52 20.55 -1.20
N LYS A 27 1.89 21.66 -0.80
CA LYS A 27 0.79 21.64 0.20
C LYS A 27 -0.50 21.06 -0.34
N ASP A 28 -0.71 21.23 -1.64
CA ASP A 28 -1.91 20.80 -2.34
C ASP A 28 -1.76 19.39 -2.93
N ARG A 29 -0.74 18.64 -2.53
CA ARG A 29 -0.49 17.29 -3.04
C ARG A 29 -0.45 16.29 -1.91
N ILE A 30 -1.14 15.17 -2.11
CA ILE A 30 -0.96 14.00 -1.25
C ILE A 30 -0.29 12.88 -2.04
N SER A 31 0.80 12.36 -1.49
CA SER A 31 1.44 11.14 -1.99
C SER A 31 1.16 10.00 -1.03
N ILE A 32 0.50 8.96 -1.53
CA ILE A 32 0.13 7.77 -0.77
C ILE A 32 0.93 6.60 -1.31
N TYR A 33 1.73 5.98 -0.43
CA TYR A 33 2.37 4.70 -0.70
C TYR A 33 1.64 3.60 0.05
N SER A 34 1.57 2.42 -0.55
CA SER A 34 1.07 1.21 0.09
C SER A 34 2.06 0.07 -0.07
N TRP A 35 2.25 -0.72 0.98
CA TRP A 35 3.21 -1.82 0.97
C TRP A 35 2.86 -2.93 1.98
N ASN A 36 2.58 -4.13 1.48
CA ASN A 36 2.58 -5.33 2.31
C ASN A 36 4.04 -5.69 2.64
N ILE A 37 4.42 -5.49 3.90
CA ILE A 37 5.81 -5.67 4.34
C ILE A 37 6.10 -7.07 4.89
N ASN A 38 5.07 -7.92 5.02
CA ASN A 38 5.20 -9.29 5.50
C ASN A 38 5.99 -9.40 6.82
N GLY A 39 5.67 -8.54 7.78
CA GLY A 39 6.27 -8.48 9.12
C GLY A 39 7.15 -7.25 9.33
N ILE A 40 6.91 -6.53 10.42
CA ILE A 40 7.59 -5.26 10.71
C ILE A 40 9.04 -5.40 11.17
N GLN A 41 9.39 -6.56 11.73
CA GLN A 41 10.65 -6.75 12.48
C GLN A 41 11.92 -6.34 11.71
N PRO A 42 12.10 -6.70 10.42
CA PRO A 42 13.28 -6.30 9.67
C PRO A 42 13.47 -4.78 9.55
N PHE A 43 12.39 -3.99 9.66
CA PHE A 43 12.38 -2.55 9.40
C PHE A 43 12.63 -1.67 10.63
N ILE A 44 12.65 -2.27 11.82
CA ILE A 44 12.81 -1.60 13.11
C ILE A 44 14.03 -2.11 13.90
N GLN A 45 14.72 -3.12 13.38
CA GLN A 45 15.95 -3.63 13.98
C GLN A 45 17.12 -2.74 13.59
N ASN A 46 17.90 -2.29 14.58
CA ASN A 46 19.19 -1.67 14.32
C ASN A 46 20.09 -2.73 13.65
N SER A 47 20.76 -2.37 12.55
CA SER A 47 21.68 -3.31 11.91
C SER A 47 22.78 -3.67 12.90
N ILE A 48 22.92 -4.97 13.23
CA ILE A 48 23.94 -5.49 14.16
C ILE A 48 25.36 -5.09 13.68
N THR A 49 25.52 -4.80 12.40
CA THR A 49 26.76 -4.34 11.79
C THR A 49 27.29 -3.00 12.32
N SER A 50 26.47 -2.16 12.97
CA SER A 50 26.96 -0.92 13.58
C SER A 50 27.85 -1.18 14.81
N TYR A 51 27.68 -2.32 15.49
CA TYR A 51 28.47 -2.71 16.66
C TYR A 51 29.80 -3.42 16.31
N PHE A 52 29.96 -3.87 15.06
CA PHE A 52 31.13 -4.65 14.63
C PHE A 52 31.99 -3.97 13.54
N GLN A 53 31.87 -2.65 13.35
CA GLN A 53 32.77 -1.91 12.46
C GLN A 53 34.20 -1.83 13.03
N SER A 54 34.91 -2.94 12.94
CA SER A 54 36.37 -2.97 12.99
C SER A 54 36.89 -2.37 11.68
N LYS A 55 37.82 -1.40 11.81
CA LYS A 55 38.51 -0.75 10.69
C LYS A 55 39.13 -1.83 9.77
N LYS A 56 38.55 -2.07 8.60
CA LYS A 56 39.18 -2.84 7.51
C LYS A 56 39.41 -1.96 6.28
N PRO A 57 40.51 -2.17 5.55
CA PRO A 57 40.98 -1.27 4.51
C PRO A 57 40.15 -1.38 3.23
N LEU A 58 40.16 -0.31 2.44
CA LEU A 58 39.45 -0.18 1.16
C LEU A 58 39.81 -1.30 0.19
N SER A 59 38.88 -2.23 -0.06
CA SER A 59 38.86 -2.97 -1.31
C SER A 59 37.45 -3.47 -1.65
N LYS A 60 37.07 -3.22 -2.91
CA LYS A 60 35.85 -3.62 -3.65
C LYS A 60 34.51 -3.21 -3.01
N GLN A 61 33.88 -2.20 -3.63
CA GLN A 61 32.46 -1.88 -3.47
C GLN A 61 31.60 -3.07 -3.91
N SER A 62 31.41 -4.03 -3.01
CA SER A 62 30.21 -4.88 -3.04
C SER A 62 29.06 -4.02 -2.49
N GLU A 63 27.97 -3.90 -3.24
CA GLU A 63 26.74 -3.26 -2.78
C GLU A 63 26.41 -3.78 -1.37
N THR A 64 26.41 -2.88 -0.39
CA THR A 64 25.97 -3.23 0.96
C THR A 64 24.54 -3.73 0.88
N PRO A 65 24.20 -4.88 1.51
CA PRO A 65 22.81 -5.32 1.59
C PRO A 65 22.00 -4.16 2.16
N ALA A 66 21.02 -3.67 1.41
CA ALA A 66 20.17 -2.58 1.86
C ALA A 66 19.50 -3.03 3.17
N THR A 67 19.86 -2.39 4.28
CA THR A 67 19.18 -2.60 5.55
C THR A 67 17.74 -2.15 5.37
N ALA A 68 16.79 -3.05 5.60
CA ALA A 68 15.37 -2.71 5.59
C ALA A 68 15.13 -1.64 6.68
N SER A 69 14.69 -0.45 6.27
CA SER A 69 14.57 0.72 7.16
C SER A 69 13.38 1.56 6.73
N LEU A 70 12.45 1.83 7.65
CA LEU A 70 11.31 2.70 7.37
C LEU A 70 11.78 4.12 7.04
N ARG A 71 12.77 4.65 7.76
CA ARG A 71 13.26 6.01 7.51
C ARG A 71 13.92 6.14 6.14
N ASP A 72 14.74 5.16 5.75
CA ASP A 72 15.40 5.19 4.45
C ASP A 72 14.38 5.01 3.32
N PHE A 73 13.32 4.25 3.55
CA PHE A 73 12.16 4.19 2.66
C PHE A 73 11.51 5.56 2.49
N LEU A 74 11.17 6.23 3.60
CA LEU A 74 10.53 7.55 3.55
C LEU A 74 11.42 8.56 2.82
N ARG A 75 12.73 8.56 3.10
CA ARG A 75 13.71 9.47 2.47
C ARG A 75 13.83 9.25 0.97
N ARG A 76 14.04 8.01 0.53
CA ARG A 76 14.29 7.70 -0.89
C ARG A 76 13.06 7.90 -1.78
N HIS A 77 11.87 7.89 -1.20
CA HIS A 77 10.59 8.10 -1.88
C HIS A 77 10.04 9.52 -1.70
N GLY A 78 10.91 10.47 -1.33
CA GLY A 78 10.56 11.90 -1.30
C GLY A 78 9.60 12.28 -0.18
N TRP A 79 9.66 11.58 0.96
CA TRP A 79 8.85 11.87 2.14
C TRP A 79 7.34 11.86 1.87
N PRO A 80 6.76 10.69 1.50
CA PRO A 80 5.35 10.60 1.14
C PRO A 80 4.44 11.09 2.26
N THR A 81 3.30 11.69 1.90
CA THR A 81 2.32 12.19 2.88
C THR A 81 1.79 11.07 3.78
N ILE A 82 1.49 9.90 3.18
CA ILE A 82 0.99 8.72 3.88
C ILE A 82 1.71 7.47 3.37
N LEU A 83 2.11 6.60 4.30
CA LEU A 83 2.58 5.25 4.03
C LEU A 83 1.67 4.22 4.73
N CYS A 84 0.97 3.43 3.94
CA CYS A 84 0.11 2.34 4.37
C CYS A 84 0.90 1.02 4.40
N LEU A 85 1.14 0.47 5.59
CA LEU A 85 1.81 -0.81 5.77
C LEU A 85 0.79 -1.91 6.10
N GLN A 86 0.89 -3.04 5.39
CA GLN A 86 0.10 -4.24 5.64
C GLN A 86 0.95 -5.39 6.17
N GLU A 87 0.30 -6.33 6.84
CA GLU A 87 0.95 -7.48 7.51
C GLU A 87 2.06 -7.06 8.47
N VAL A 88 1.82 -6.06 9.32
CA VAL A 88 2.83 -5.64 10.30
C VAL A 88 3.13 -6.73 11.33
N LYS A 89 2.18 -7.65 11.58
CA LYS A 89 2.31 -8.82 12.47
C LYS A 89 2.71 -8.45 13.89
N ILE A 90 2.17 -7.33 14.38
CA ILE A 90 2.40 -6.83 15.74
C ILE A 90 1.30 -7.35 16.65
N ASN A 91 1.67 -7.90 17.81
CA ASN A 91 0.71 -8.26 18.84
C ASN A 91 0.10 -6.97 19.45
N PRO A 92 -1.23 -6.86 19.65
CA PRO A 92 -1.85 -5.69 20.27
C PRO A 92 -1.25 -5.27 21.62
N HIS A 93 -0.65 -6.18 22.37
CA HIS A 93 0.00 -5.92 23.66
C HIS A 93 1.52 -5.72 23.57
N ASP A 94 2.10 -5.73 22.38
CA ASP A 94 3.54 -5.52 22.17
C ASP A 94 3.86 -4.02 22.02
N ASP A 95 3.86 -3.32 23.16
CA ASP A 95 4.18 -1.89 23.23
C ASP A 95 5.62 -1.58 22.84
N ALA A 96 6.54 -2.53 23.01
CA ALA A 96 7.94 -2.38 22.62
C ALA A 96 8.07 -2.27 21.10
N THR A 97 7.48 -3.20 20.35
CA THR A 97 7.48 -3.15 18.87
C THR A 97 6.74 -1.91 18.35
N LYS A 98 5.59 -1.55 18.94
CA LYS A 98 4.88 -0.30 18.59
C LYS A 98 5.76 0.93 18.79
N SER A 99 6.50 1.00 19.90
CA SER A 99 7.40 2.11 20.20
C SER A 99 8.61 2.14 19.26
N ALA A 100 9.16 0.98 18.89
CA ALA A 100 10.24 0.87 17.92
C ALA A 100 9.82 1.36 16.53
N VAL A 101 8.60 1.07 16.07
CA VAL A 101 8.05 1.63 14.82
C VAL A 101 7.97 3.15 14.88
N ARG A 102 7.42 3.71 15.98
CA ARG A 102 7.35 5.17 16.17
C ARG A 102 8.74 5.81 16.14
N GLN A 103 9.73 5.16 16.76
CA GLN A 103 11.11 5.64 16.73
C GLN A 103 11.74 5.54 15.34
N ALA A 104 11.42 4.48 14.57
CA ALA A 104 11.97 4.24 13.23
C ALA A 104 11.46 5.23 12.17
N VAL A 105 10.33 5.90 12.40
CA VAL A 105 9.80 6.93 11.48
C VAL A 105 10.11 8.35 11.95
N LYS A 106 10.64 8.51 13.17
CA LYS A 106 10.94 9.81 13.77
C LYS A 106 12.05 10.53 12.99
N SER A 107 11.92 11.85 12.86
CA SER A 107 12.98 12.67 12.28
C SER A 107 14.27 12.61 13.11
N ASN A 108 15.40 12.45 12.43
CA ASN A 108 16.74 12.37 13.01
C ASN A 108 17.73 13.39 12.44
N ALA A 109 17.28 14.23 11.50
CA ALA A 109 18.10 15.25 10.84
C ALA A 109 17.28 16.52 10.57
N GLU A 110 17.96 17.67 10.63
CA GLU A 110 17.34 18.96 10.34
C GLU A 110 16.78 19.00 8.91
N GLY A 111 15.59 19.59 8.76
CA GLY A 111 14.89 19.70 7.47
C GLY A 111 14.15 18.43 7.02
N GLU A 112 14.31 17.28 7.69
CA GLU A 112 13.50 16.11 7.36
C GLU A 112 12.15 16.11 8.11
N PRO A 113 11.03 15.78 7.44
CA PRO A 113 9.72 15.75 8.08
C PRO A 113 9.62 14.61 9.09
N ASP A 114 8.77 14.84 10.10
CA ASP A 114 8.46 13.87 11.14
C ASP A 114 7.10 13.20 10.87
N TYR A 115 6.88 12.03 11.45
CA TYR A 115 5.70 11.20 11.19
C TYR A 115 5.06 10.67 12.47
N GLU A 116 3.77 10.39 12.40
CA GLU A 116 3.04 9.61 13.41
C GLU A 116 2.67 8.25 12.85
N ALA A 117 2.80 7.21 13.68
CA ALA A 117 2.43 5.84 13.34
C ALA A 117 1.16 5.43 14.08
N HIS A 118 0.11 5.13 13.33
CA HIS A 118 -1.19 4.66 13.83
C HIS A 118 -1.35 3.18 13.50
N PHE A 119 -1.94 2.41 14.40
CA PHE A 119 -2.03 0.95 14.27
C PHE A 119 -3.48 0.48 14.32
N CYS A 120 -3.83 -0.50 13.49
CA CYS A 120 -5.02 -1.32 13.64
C CYS A 120 -4.55 -2.77 13.72
N LEU A 121 -4.66 -3.37 14.91
CA LEU A 121 -4.04 -4.66 15.25
C LEU A 121 -5.12 -5.70 15.59
N PRO A 122 -4.89 -6.98 15.31
CA PRO A 122 -5.89 -8.05 15.44
C PRO A 122 -6.32 -8.32 16.89
N THR A 123 -7.58 -8.06 17.20
CA THR A 123 -8.20 -8.40 18.50
C THR A 123 -8.94 -9.73 18.48
N ASP A 124 -9.28 -10.26 17.30
CA ASP A 124 -9.99 -11.54 17.16
C ASP A 124 -9.21 -12.70 17.81
N PRO A 125 -9.81 -13.44 18.76
CA PRO A 125 -9.14 -14.52 19.46
C PRO A 125 -9.03 -15.82 18.64
N HIS A 126 -9.85 -16.00 17.62
CA HIS A 126 -10.03 -17.26 16.88
C HIS A 126 -9.46 -17.24 15.45
N ASN A 127 -9.55 -16.12 14.74
CA ASN A 127 -9.23 -16.01 13.31
C ASN A 127 -7.89 -15.34 13.02
N ALA A 128 -7.28 -14.68 14.00
CA ALA A 128 -6.07 -13.89 13.82
C ALA A 128 -4.83 -14.48 14.51
N ARG A 129 -4.70 -15.81 14.49
CA ARG A 129 -3.53 -16.55 15.00
C ARG A 129 -2.93 -17.41 13.90
N GLY A 130 -1.60 -17.37 13.75
CA GLY A 130 -0.84 -18.24 12.84
C GLY A 130 0.51 -18.59 13.44
N PHE A 131 0.88 -19.89 13.41
CA PHE A 131 2.13 -20.41 13.98
C PHE A 131 2.40 -19.97 15.43
N GLY A 132 1.35 -19.92 16.26
CA GLY A 132 1.44 -19.47 17.66
C GLY A 132 1.64 -17.96 17.85
N ARG A 133 1.61 -17.16 16.78
CA ARG A 133 1.75 -15.69 16.81
C ARG A 133 0.50 -15.01 16.26
N LYS A 134 0.26 -13.74 16.60
CA LYS A 134 -0.75 -12.92 15.94
C LYS A 134 -0.30 -12.64 14.50
N VAL A 135 -1.22 -12.74 13.56
CA VAL A 135 -1.01 -12.50 12.12
C VAL A 135 -1.79 -11.25 11.69
N TYR A 136 -1.49 -10.70 10.51
CA TYR A 136 -2.17 -9.54 9.92
C TYR A 136 -1.74 -8.20 10.56
N GLY A 137 -2.67 -7.30 10.86
CA GLY A 137 -2.38 -5.96 11.34
C GLY A 137 -1.99 -5.00 10.22
N VAL A 138 -2.42 -3.75 10.34
CA VAL A 138 -1.97 -2.64 9.49
C VAL A 138 -1.41 -1.49 10.32
N CYS A 139 -0.47 -0.74 9.75
CA CYS A 139 0.05 0.50 10.32
C CYS A 139 0.03 1.60 9.26
N THR A 140 -0.57 2.74 9.59
CA THR A 140 -0.60 3.92 8.74
C THR A 140 0.33 4.97 9.33
N ILE A 141 1.36 5.32 8.56
CA ILE A 141 2.38 6.31 8.91
C ILE A 141 2.01 7.61 8.20
N ILE A 142 1.75 8.68 8.94
CA ILE A 142 1.22 9.95 8.43
C ILE A 142 2.20 11.07 8.74
N ARG A 143 2.53 11.88 7.74
CA ARG A 143 3.44 13.03 7.89
C ARG A 143 2.80 14.10 8.79
N LYS A 144 3.56 14.64 9.74
CA LYS A 144 3.02 15.54 10.79
C LYS A 144 2.47 16.86 10.30
N ASP A 145 2.96 17.36 9.18
CA ASP A 145 2.41 18.56 8.53
C ASP A 145 0.98 18.32 8.04
N PHE A 146 0.70 17.16 7.44
CA PHE A 146 -0.65 16.75 7.06
C PHE A 146 -1.57 16.65 8.29
N ILE A 147 -1.07 16.09 9.40
CA ILE A 147 -1.83 16.00 10.66
C ILE A 147 -2.16 17.40 11.20
N THR A 148 -1.16 18.28 11.20
CA THR A 148 -1.30 19.65 11.73
C THR A 148 -2.29 20.46 10.88
N ASN A 149 -2.22 20.34 9.56
CA ASN A 149 -3.05 21.11 8.63
C ASN A 149 -4.49 20.59 8.53
N HIS A 150 -4.68 19.27 8.56
CA HIS A 150 -5.98 18.65 8.23
C HIS A 150 -6.64 17.90 9.39
N GLN A 151 -5.94 17.75 10.52
CA GLN A 151 -6.43 17.11 11.75
C GLN A 151 -7.23 15.82 11.48
N PRO A 152 -6.66 14.86 10.73
CA PRO A 152 -7.42 13.72 10.26
C PRO A 152 -7.83 12.81 11.43
N LYS A 153 -9.03 12.25 11.35
CA LYS A 153 -9.49 11.20 12.25
C LYS A 153 -8.99 9.86 11.73
N VAL A 154 -8.20 9.14 12.55
CA VAL A 154 -7.76 7.78 12.25
C VAL A 154 -8.63 6.80 13.04
N ARG A 155 -9.29 5.85 12.36
CA ARG A 155 -10.19 4.87 12.99
C ARG A 155 -10.08 3.48 12.38
N SER A 156 -10.50 2.49 13.15
CA SER A 156 -10.77 1.13 12.67
C SER A 156 -12.23 1.01 12.20
N VAL A 157 -12.60 -0.16 11.67
CA VAL A 157 -13.98 -0.50 11.33
C VAL A 157 -14.51 -1.61 12.24
N GLU A 158 -15.76 -1.49 12.67
CA GLU A 158 -16.34 -2.38 13.69
C GLU A 158 -16.53 -3.83 13.19
N TRP A 159 -16.72 -4.01 11.89
CA TRP A 159 -16.94 -5.31 11.26
C TRP A 159 -15.64 -6.10 11.01
N ASP A 160 -14.48 -5.58 11.43
CA ASP A 160 -13.17 -6.22 11.28
C ASP A 160 -12.37 -6.26 12.59
N LEU A 161 -12.44 -7.42 13.26
CA LEU A 161 -11.63 -7.70 14.45
C LEU A 161 -10.26 -8.29 14.11
N GLU A 162 -9.96 -8.52 12.83
CA GLU A 162 -8.68 -9.09 12.37
C GLU A 162 -7.60 -8.02 12.15
N GLY A 163 -7.90 -6.73 12.37
CA GLY A 163 -6.93 -5.64 12.27
C GLY A 163 -6.44 -5.40 10.85
N ARG A 164 -7.31 -5.55 9.86
CA ARG A 164 -6.99 -5.52 8.43
C ARG A 164 -7.24 -4.16 7.79
N ILE A 165 -8.11 -3.34 8.39
CA ILE A 165 -8.57 -2.10 7.76
C ILE A 165 -8.48 -0.95 8.76
N GLN A 166 -7.83 0.14 8.32
CA GLN A 166 -7.76 1.42 9.02
C GLN A 166 -8.09 2.55 8.05
N ILE A 167 -8.85 3.53 8.52
CA ILE A 167 -9.33 4.66 7.72
C ILE A 167 -8.82 5.96 8.32
N VAL A 168 -8.28 6.83 7.47
CA VAL A 168 -7.84 8.19 7.77
C VAL A 168 -8.81 9.16 7.09
N GLU A 169 -9.51 9.99 7.85
CA GLU A 169 -10.56 10.90 7.35
C GLU A 169 -10.19 12.36 7.63
N SER A 170 -10.16 13.21 6.61
CA SER A 170 -10.02 14.67 6.76
C SER A 170 -11.31 15.38 6.34
N GLN A 171 -11.60 16.54 6.93
CA GLN A 171 -12.77 17.36 6.56
C GLN A 171 -12.47 18.37 5.44
N ASP A 172 -11.24 18.87 5.40
CA ASP A 172 -10.77 19.81 4.38
C ASP A 172 -9.32 19.45 4.03
N PRO A 173 -9.05 18.86 2.85
CA PRO A 173 -10.03 18.39 1.88
C PRO A 173 -10.86 17.22 2.45
N LYS A 174 -12.08 17.01 1.93
CA LYS A 174 -12.95 15.93 2.38
C LYS A 174 -12.52 14.59 1.79
N LEU A 175 -11.61 13.89 2.47
CA LEU A 175 -11.00 12.64 1.99
C LEU A 175 -11.14 11.51 3.00
N SER A 176 -11.28 10.29 2.48
CA SER A 176 -11.22 9.06 3.24
C SER A 176 -10.17 8.14 2.62
N ILE A 177 -9.06 7.94 3.31
CA ILE A 177 -7.90 7.19 2.83
C ILE A 177 -7.77 5.91 3.65
N TRP A 178 -7.87 4.77 3.00
CA TRP A 178 -7.90 3.47 3.65
C TRP A 178 -6.58 2.73 3.46
N ASN A 179 -6.10 2.12 4.55
CA ASN A 179 -5.04 1.14 4.55
C ASN A 179 -5.65 -0.26 4.70
N ILE A 180 -5.53 -1.10 3.67
CA ILE A 180 -6.27 -2.35 3.56
C ILE A 180 -5.34 -3.55 3.41
N TYR A 181 -5.54 -4.56 4.26
CA TYR A 181 -5.04 -5.91 4.07
C TYR A 181 -6.21 -6.88 3.92
N ALA A 182 -6.76 -6.98 2.71
CA ALA A 182 -7.94 -7.78 2.45
C ALA A 182 -7.68 -9.27 2.69
N VAL A 183 -8.77 -10.00 2.93
CA VAL A 183 -8.70 -11.42 3.29
C VAL A 183 -8.10 -12.23 2.13
N ASN A 184 -7.07 -13.01 2.44
CA ASN A 184 -6.65 -14.10 1.55
C ASN A 184 -7.70 -15.22 1.63
N GLY A 185 -8.27 -15.57 0.49
CA GLY A 185 -9.33 -16.59 0.41
C GLY A 185 -8.72 -17.99 0.44
N THR A 186 -9.14 -18.80 1.39
CA THR A 186 -8.73 -20.21 1.56
C THR A 186 -9.90 -21.05 2.10
N ASP A 187 -9.80 -22.38 2.00
CA ASP A 187 -10.77 -23.30 2.62
C ASP A 187 -10.68 -23.39 4.16
N ASN A 188 -9.71 -22.69 4.78
CA ASN A 188 -9.62 -22.65 6.23
C ASN A 188 -10.95 -22.20 6.86
N PRO A 189 -11.40 -22.83 7.95
CA PRO A 189 -12.60 -22.42 8.66
C PRO A 189 -12.51 -20.97 9.13
N TYR A 190 -13.60 -20.22 8.97
CA TYR A 190 -13.82 -18.94 9.61
C TYR A 190 -14.75 -19.13 10.80
N LYS A 191 -14.36 -18.58 11.94
CA LYS A 191 -15.07 -18.74 13.21
C LYS A 191 -15.74 -17.44 13.61
N ASP A 192 -16.89 -17.55 14.26
CA ASP A 192 -17.49 -16.41 14.94
C ASP A 192 -16.54 -15.92 16.04
N SER A 193 -16.32 -14.61 16.09
CA SER A 193 -15.29 -13.99 16.95
C SER A 193 -15.64 -14.06 18.44
N ASN A 194 -16.91 -14.27 18.79
CA ASN A 194 -17.38 -14.32 20.19
C ASN A 194 -17.45 -15.75 20.72
N THR A 195 -18.00 -16.67 19.91
CA THR A 195 -18.30 -18.05 20.31
C THR A 195 -17.24 -19.05 19.86
N GLY A 196 -16.45 -18.72 18.84
CA GLY A 196 -15.49 -19.63 18.22
C GLY A 196 -16.11 -20.71 17.34
N ALA A 197 -17.45 -20.71 17.17
CA ALA A 197 -18.15 -21.64 16.28
C ALA A 197 -17.76 -21.40 14.82
N VAL A 198 -17.62 -22.46 14.02
CA VAL A 198 -17.36 -22.32 12.59
C VAL A 198 -18.61 -21.82 11.90
N VAL A 199 -18.52 -20.68 11.21
CA VAL A 199 -19.64 -20.03 10.51
C VAL A 199 -19.43 -19.94 9.00
N GLY A 200 -18.31 -20.47 8.50
CA GLY A 200 -17.98 -20.51 7.08
C GLY A 200 -16.50 -20.75 6.87
N THR A 201 -15.99 -20.27 5.74
CA THR A 201 -14.58 -20.34 5.35
C THR A 201 -13.97 -18.95 5.16
N ARG A 202 -12.66 -18.86 4.96
CA ARG A 202 -12.01 -17.59 4.59
C ARG A 202 -12.47 -17.09 3.22
N HIS A 203 -12.95 -17.96 2.35
CA HIS A 203 -13.60 -17.57 1.09
C HIS A 203 -14.89 -16.79 1.35
N ASP A 204 -15.77 -17.28 2.24
CA ASP A 204 -17.01 -16.59 2.60
C ASP A 204 -16.71 -15.25 3.28
N ARG A 205 -15.76 -15.24 4.20
CA ARG A 205 -15.32 -14.00 4.88
C ARG A 205 -14.78 -12.96 3.89
N LYS A 206 -14.05 -13.38 2.85
CA LYS A 206 -13.55 -12.46 1.82
C LYS A 206 -14.68 -11.75 1.08
N LEU A 207 -15.69 -12.49 0.63
CA LEU A 207 -16.85 -11.92 -0.07
C LEU A 207 -17.66 -10.98 0.84
N ALA A 208 -17.82 -11.34 2.13
CA ALA A 208 -18.46 -10.48 3.12
C ALA A 208 -17.65 -9.17 3.33
N VAL A 209 -16.33 -9.25 3.42
CA VAL A 209 -15.46 -8.07 3.54
C VAL A 209 -15.57 -7.16 2.30
N HIS A 210 -15.62 -7.71 1.09
CA HIS A 210 -15.87 -6.86 -0.10
C HIS A 210 -17.19 -6.09 -0.02
N LYS A 211 -18.25 -6.74 0.49
CA LYS A 211 -19.54 -6.07 0.70
C LYS A 211 -19.42 -4.96 1.74
N HIS A 212 -18.83 -5.24 2.90
CA HIS A 212 -18.65 -4.22 3.94
C HIS A 212 -17.80 -3.03 3.47
N MET A 213 -16.73 -3.30 2.72
CA MET A 213 -15.91 -2.26 2.09
C MET A 213 -16.72 -1.39 1.13
N LEU A 214 -17.55 -2.00 0.27
CA LEU A 214 -18.41 -1.25 -0.66
C LEU A 214 -19.44 -0.40 0.10
N ASP A 215 -20.16 -0.97 1.06
CA ASP A 215 -21.22 -0.26 1.80
C ASP A 215 -20.65 0.97 2.53
N GLU A 216 -19.51 0.80 3.22
CA GLU A 216 -18.84 1.87 3.96
C GLU A 216 -18.24 2.93 3.00
N ALA A 217 -17.62 2.51 1.88
CA ALA A 217 -17.13 3.45 0.86
C ALA A 217 -18.26 4.29 0.25
N LYS A 218 -19.41 3.67 -0.08
CA LYS A 218 -20.58 4.40 -0.60
C LYS A 218 -21.19 5.33 0.43
N LEU A 219 -21.22 4.94 1.71
CA LEU A 219 -21.68 5.81 2.79
C LEU A 219 -20.78 7.05 2.95
N LEU A 220 -19.47 6.90 2.74
CA LEU A 220 -18.53 8.01 2.78
C LEU A 220 -18.65 8.88 1.53
N GLU A 221 -18.78 8.29 0.35
CA GLU A 221 -19.03 9.01 -0.91
C GLU A 221 -20.34 9.82 -0.83
N SER A 222 -21.42 9.25 -0.28
CA SER A 222 -22.69 9.96 -0.08
C SER A 222 -22.60 11.12 0.92
N LYS A 223 -21.58 11.11 1.79
CA LYS A 223 -21.24 12.22 2.69
C LYS A 223 -20.30 13.23 2.04
N GLY A 224 -19.94 13.04 0.77
CA GLY A 224 -19.09 13.94 -0.02
C GLY A 224 -17.58 13.69 0.15
N TYR A 225 -17.17 12.56 0.72
CA TYR A 225 -15.75 12.23 0.78
C TYR A 225 -15.26 11.73 -0.59
N GLY A 226 -14.08 12.19 -1.00
CA GLY A 226 -13.26 11.45 -1.96
C GLY A 226 -12.69 10.21 -1.27
N VAL A 227 -13.01 9.02 -1.78
CA VAL A 227 -12.61 7.75 -1.16
C VAL A 227 -11.40 7.17 -1.89
N ILE A 228 -10.36 6.81 -1.16
CA ILE A 228 -9.15 6.15 -1.67
C ILE A 228 -8.96 4.85 -0.89
N LEU A 229 -8.97 3.72 -1.60
CA LEU A 229 -8.73 2.39 -1.05
C LEU A 229 -7.33 1.93 -1.48
N ALA A 230 -6.39 1.87 -0.54
CA ALA A 230 -4.98 1.53 -0.79
C ALA A 230 -4.55 0.30 0.01
N GLY A 231 -3.95 -0.70 -0.64
CA GLY A 231 -3.58 -1.91 0.08
C GLY A 231 -3.44 -3.17 -0.75
N ASP A 232 -3.09 -4.24 -0.06
CA ASP A 232 -3.15 -5.61 -0.56
C ASP A 232 -4.62 -6.05 -0.58
N MET A 233 -5.23 -6.07 -1.76
CA MET A 233 -6.60 -6.52 -1.96
C MET A 233 -6.69 -8.04 -2.08
N ASN A 234 -5.55 -8.75 -2.14
CA ASN A 234 -5.45 -10.17 -2.40
C ASN A 234 -6.24 -10.58 -3.67
N ILE A 235 -6.30 -9.70 -4.68
CA ILE A 235 -7.05 -9.91 -5.93
C ILE A 235 -6.27 -9.33 -7.11
N ALA A 236 -5.92 -10.19 -8.05
CA ALA A 236 -5.53 -9.80 -9.41
C ALA A 236 -6.81 -9.64 -10.25
N ARG A 237 -7.05 -8.43 -10.78
CA ARG A 237 -8.33 -8.05 -11.41
C ARG A 237 -8.53 -8.61 -12.81
N SER A 238 -7.46 -8.79 -13.58
CA SER A 238 -7.51 -9.12 -15.00
C SER A 238 -6.33 -10.02 -15.42
N GLN A 239 -6.32 -10.48 -16.68
CA GLN A 239 -5.20 -11.25 -17.24
C GLN A 239 -3.87 -10.46 -17.27
N LEU A 240 -3.95 -9.13 -17.29
CA LEU A 240 -2.77 -8.27 -17.22
C LEU A 240 -2.10 -8.32 -15.84
N ASP A 241 -2.84 -8.73 -14.82
CA ASP A 241 -2.44 -8.70 -13.41
C ASP A 241 -1.80 -10.01 -12.92
N GLY A 242 -1.52 -10.95 -13.83
CA GLY A 242 -0.79 -12.20 -13.52
C GLY A 242 0.29 -12.50 -14.55
N TYR A 243 1.36 -13.17 -14.10
CA TYR A 243 2.45 -13.68 -14.94
C TYR A 243 3.06 -14.97 -14.35
N PRO A 244 3.37 -16.00 -15.15
CA PRO A 244 3.08 -16.11 -16.59
C PRO A 244 1.59 -16.18 -16.90
N ASN A 245 0.76 -16.57 -15.93
CA ASN A 245 -0.69 -16.69 -16.07
C ASN A 245 -1.39 -16.06 -14.87
N LEU A 246 -2.64 -15.62 -15.07
CA LEU A 246 -3.53 -15.27 -13.98
C LEU A 246 -3.95 -16.52 -13.19
N ARG A 247 -3.96 -16.42 -11.85
CA ARG A 247 -4.42 -17.53 -11.00
C ARG A 247 -5.91 -17.80 -11.18
N THR A 248 -6.25 -19.05 -11.46
CA THR A 248 -7.64 -19.52 -11.65
C THR A 248 -8.01 -20.70 -10.76
N SER A 249 -7.03 -21.32 -10.09
CA SER A 249 -7.23 -22.43 -9.17
C SER A 249 -6.74 -22.07 -7.75
N PRO A 250 -7.54 -22.32 -6.69
CA PRO A 250 -8.88 -22.90 -6.74
C PRO A 250 -9.89 -21.96 -7.44
N GLN A 251 -11.04 -22.52 -7.86
CA GLN A 251 -12.12 -21.79 -8.55
C GLN A 251 -12.51 -20.49 -7.83
N GLN A 252 -12.34 -20.44 -6.51
CA GLN A 252 -12.63 -19.24 -5.75
C GLN A 252 -11.82 -18.00 -6.17
N HIS A 253 -10.62 -18.15 -6.76
CA HIS A 253 -9.92 -16.98 -7.30
C HIS A 253 -10.71 -16.29 -8.42
N ILE A 254 -11.47 -17.05 -9.22
CA ILE A 254 -12.34 -16.51 -10.26
C ILE A 254 -13.55 -15.83 -9.62
N ILE A 255 -14.21 -16.51 -8.67
CA ILE A 255 -15.40 -15.98 -7.97
C ILE A 255 -15.07 -14.68 -7.24
N ASN A 256 -13.99 -14.66 -6.45
CA ASN A 256 -13.59 -13.49 -5.68
C ASN A 256 -13.23 -12.31 -6.59
N ARG A 257 -12.58 -12.56 -7.73
CA ARG A 257 -12.27 -11.53 -8.72
C ARG A 257 -13.52 -10.96 -9.37
N ALA A 258 -14.44 -11.82 -9.80
CA ALA A 258 -15.70 -11.40 -10.40
C ALA A 258 -16.52 -10.56 -9.42
N ASP A 259 -16.59 -10.98 -8.15
CA ASP A 259 -17.26 -10.25 -7.09
C ASP A 259 -16.65 -8.87 -6.85
N PHE A 260 -15.32 -8.79 -6.75
CA PHE A 260 -14.60 -7.53 -6.58
C PHE A 260 -14.77 -6.59 -7.77
N ASN A 261 -14.58 -7.08 -9.00
CA ASN A 261 -14.78 -6.28 -10.20
C ASN A 261 -16.21 -5.76 -10.31
N LYS A 262 -17.21 -6.62 -10.05
CA LYS A 262 -18.63 -6.21 -10.00
C LYS A 262 -18.84 -5.07 -9.02
N LYS A 263 -18.43 -5.24 -7.75
CA LYS A 263 -18.67 -4.27 -6.68
C LYS A 263 -17.94 -2.94 -6.87
N PHE A 264 -16.69 -2.99 -7.31
CA PHE A 264 -15.84 -1.79 -7.30
C PHE A 264 -15.71 -1.12 -8.66
N PHE A 265 -16.03 -1.77 -9.78
CA PHE A 265 -15.78 -1.20 -11.12
C PHE A 265 -16.99 -1.30 -12.05
N ASP A 266 -17.59 -2.48 -12.15
CA ASP A 266 -18.48 -2.78 -13.28
C ASP A 266 -19.95 -2.43 -13.01
N ALA A 267 -20.46 -2.73 -11.81
CA ALA A 267 -21.88 -2.57 -11.49
C ALA A 267 -22.28 -1.10 -11.30
N GLU A 268 -23.50 -0.75 -11.74
CA GLU A 268 -24.07 0.60 -11.59
C GLU A 268 -24.21 0.99 -10.12
N GLU A 269 -24.67 0.05 -9.31
CA GLU A 269 -24.80 0.17 -7.86
C GLU A 269 -23.45 0.09 -7.12
N GLY A 270 -22.35 -0.20 -7.82
CA GLY A 270 -21.00 -0.29 -7.27
C GLY A 270 -20.36 1.06 -6.95
N LEU A 271 -19.06 1.04 -6.60
CA LEU A 271 -18.28 2.25 -6.33
C LEU A 271 -17.86 3.00 -7.60
N LYS A 272 -17.88 2.33 -8.78
CA LYS A 272 -17.34 2.87 -10.04
C LYS A 272 -15.92 3.44 -9.86
N ALA A 273 -15.11 2.72 -9.09
CA ALA A 273 -13.77 3.12 -8.71
C ALA A 273 -12.84 3.16 -9.92
N ILE A 274 -11.81 3.98 -9.80
CA ILE A 274 -10.75 4.13 -10.77
C ILE A 274 -9.50 3.46 -10.20
N ASP A 275 -8.93 2.52 -10.95
CA ASP A 275 -7.63 1.92 -10.65
C ASP A 275 -6.54 2.88 -11.12
N THR A 276 -5.89 3.56 -10.18
CA THR A 276 -5.01 4.70 -10.50
C THR A 276 -3.84 4.30 -11.40
N TYR A 277 -3.30 3.10 -11.21
CA TYR A 277 -2.25 2.57 -12.07
C TYR A 277 -2.74 2.32 -13.50
N ARG A 278 -3.94 1.76 -13.67
CA ARG A 278 -4.54 1.57 -15.00
C ARG A 278 -4.94 2.89 -15.65
N HIS A 279 -5.38 3.86 -14.87
CA HIS A 279 -5.70 5.20 -15.34
C HIS A 279 -4.46 5.89 -15.95
N ILE A 280 -3.30 5.78 -15.29
CA ILE A 280 -2.05 6.41 -15.78
C ILE A 280 -1.34 5.57 -16.86
N HIS A 281 -1.33 4.25 -16.74
CA HIS A 281 -0.48 3.38 -17.58
C HIS A 281 -1.25 2.51 -18.59
N GLY A 282 -2.58 2.59 -18.63
CA GLY A 282 -3.42 1.74 -19.47
C GLY A 282 -3.12 0.24 -19.28
N ASP A 283 -2.89 -0.46 -20.39
CA ASP A 283 -2.67 -1.92 -20.39
C ASP A 283 -1.25 -2.35 -20.01
N LYS A 284 -0.36 -1.41 -19.66
CA LYS A 284 1.02 -1.75 -19.27
C LYS A 284 1.02 -2.66 -18.05
N ARG A 285 1.72 -3.80 -18.14
CA ARG A 285 1.85 -4.72 -17.00
C ARG A 285 2.69 -4.09 -15.88
N GLY A 286 2.26 -4.29 -14.65
CA GLY A 286 2.98 -3.96 -13.42
C GLY A 286 2.50 -4.92 -12.33
N TYR A 287 3.42 -5.42 -11.51
CA TYR A 287 3.11 -6.45 -10.52
C TYR A 287 3.64 -6.06 -9.16
N THR A 288 2.92 -6.44 -8.12
CA THR A 288 3.19 -6.03 -6.75
C THR A 288 3.65 -7.21 -5.89
N TYR A 289 3.26 -8.44 -6.22
CA TYR A 289 3.67 -9.67 -5.54
C TYR A 289 4.67 -10.49 -6.36
N TYR A 290 5.75 -10.93 -5.70
CA TYR A 290 6.86 -11.71 -6.24
C TYR A 290 7.26 -12.80 -5.23
N PRO A 291 6.99 -14.08 -5.49
CA PRO A 291 7.33 -15.17 -4.57
C PRO A 291 8.83 -15.21 -4.26
N ARG A 292 9.18 -15.26 -2.97
CA ARG A 292 10.58 -15.32 -2.50
C ARG A 292 11.37 -16.52 -3.01
N ALA A 293 10.70 -17.66 -3.23
CA ALA A 293 11.32 -18.91 -3.66
C ALA A 293 11.50 -19.03 -5.19
N ARG A 294 11.23 -17.96 -5.94
CA ARG A 294 11.33 -17.93 -7.40
C ARG A 294 12.26 -16.79 -7.82
N LYS A 295 12.84 -16.91 -9.03
CA LYS A 295 13.58 -15.80 -9.64
C LYS A 295 12.66 -14.58 -9.75
N PHE A 296 13.13 -13.41 -9.34
CA PHE A 296 12.35 -12.18 -9.45
C PHE A 296 11.85 -11.98 -10.88
N GLY A 297 10.55 -11.69 -11.03
CA GLY A 297 9.89 -11.53 -12.33
C GLY A 297 9.45 -12.84 -13.01
N SER A 298 9.82 -14.03 -12.51
CA SER A 298 9.44 -15.29 -13.19
C SER A 298 8.02 -15.76 -12.86
N SER A 299 7.42 -15.22 -11.80
CA SER A 299 6.03 -15.45 -11.40
C SER A 299 5.59 -14.24 -10.59
N CYS A 300 4.49 -13.59 -11.00
CA CYS A 300 4.09 -12.30 -10.44
C CYS A 300 2.58 -12.15 -10.45
N ASP A 301 2.05 -11.40 -9.48
CA ASP A 301 0.65 -10.97 -9.48
C ASP A 301 0.58 -9.48 -9.10
N ARG A 302 -0.41 -8.75 -9.62
CA ARG A 302 -0.79 -7.42 -9.12
C ARG A 302 -2.00 -7.57 -8.22
N VAL A 303 -1.74 -7.74 -6.92
CA VAL A 303 -2.75 -7.95 -5.88
C VAL A 303 -2.90 -6.76 -4.94
N ASP A 304 -1.94 -5.84 -4.98
CA ASP A 304 -2.01 -4.56 -4.29
C ASP A 304 -2.54 -3.50 -5.26
N LEU A 305 -3.52 -2.72 -4.79
CA LEU A 305 -4.18 -1.69 -5.57
C LEU A 305 -4.27 -0.39 -4.78
N ILE A 306 -4.23 0.72 -5.52
CA ILE A 306 -4.76 2.00 -5.06
C ILE A 306 -5.89 2.34 -6.01
N ILE A 307 -7.12 2.34 -5.50
CA ILE A 307 -8.32 2.67 -6.27
C ILE A 307 -9.03 3.84 -5.60
N CYS A 308 -9.70 4.69 -6.38
CA CYS A 308 -10.40 5.86 -5.83
C CYS A 308 -11.80 6.03 -6.40
N SER A 309 -12.67 6.75 -5.67
CA SER A 309 -13.99 7.16 -6.16
C SER A 309 -13.87 8.08 -7.39
N GLY A 310 -14.91 8.12 -8.22
CA GLY A 310 -14.92 8.92 -9.45
C GLY A 310 -14.70 10.42 -9.23
N SER A 311 -15.11 10.94 -8.06
CA SER A 311 -14.87 12.35 -7.66
C SER A 311 -13.38 12.74 -7.61
N LEU A 312 -12.47 11.77 -7.55
CA LEU A 312 -11.03 11.98 -7.52
C LEU A 312 -10.35 11.77 -8.88
N GLU A 313 -11.08 11.43 -9.94
CA GLU A 313 -10.49 11.13 -11.27
C GLU A 313 -9.54 12.21 -11.76
N LYS A 314 -10.04 13.45 -11.85
CA LYS A 314 -9.29 14.62 -12.33
C LYS A 314 -8.18 15.05 -11.37
N LYS A 315 -8.17 14.50 -10.16
CA LYS A 315 -7.19 14.78 -9.11
C LYS A 315 -6.03 13.80 -9.16
N ILE A 316 -6.08 12.71 -9.93
CA ILE A 316 -4.96 11.77 -10.06
C ILE A 316 -3.82 12.44 -10.84
N LEU A 317 -2.67 12.63 -10.19
CA LEU A 317 -1.48 13.24 -10.80
C LEU A 317 -0.46 12.20 -11.28
N ASP A 318 -0.29 11.12 -10.51
CA ASP A 318 0.65 10.05 -10.83
C ASP A 318 0.27 8.76 -10.11
N ALA A 319 0.72 7.63 -10.62
CA ALA A 319 0.61 6.33 -9.99
C ALA A 319 1.71 5.40 -10.49
N GLY A 320 2.18 4.48 -9.66
CA GLY A 320 3.28 3.60 -10.06
C GLY A 320 3.48 2.41 -9.15
N VAL A 321 4.32 1.48 -9.61
CA VAL A 321 4.73 0.28 -8.88
C VAL A 321 6.25 0.24 -8.83
N CYS A 322 6.81 0.10 -7.63
CA CYS A 322 8.24 0.12 -7.37
C CYS A 322 8.85 -1.28 -7.60
N ALA A 323 8.73 -1.83 -8.81
CA ALA A 323 9.02 -3.23 -9.13
C ALA A 323 10.52 -3.58 -9.23
N THR A 324 11.24 -3.59 -8.11
CA THR A 324 12.63 -4.05 -8.03
C THR A 324 12.88 -4.93 -6.81
N GLU A 325 13.93 -5.75 -6.83
CA GLU A 325 14.32 -6.56 -5.65
C GLU A 325 14.68 -5.70 -4.45
N ARG A 326 15.32 -4.54 -4.66
CA ARG A 326 15.63 -3.57 -3.62
C ARG A 326 14.36 -3.02 -2.95
N GLU A 327 13.36 -2.70 -3.75
CA GLU A 327 12.07 -2.19 -3.26
C GLU A 327 11.22 -3.27 -2.59
N ARG A 328 11.32 -4.53 -3.06
CA ARG A 328 10.70 -5.68 -2.39
C ARG A 328 11.29 -5.90 -1.00
N GLY A 329 12.59 -5.69 -0.85
CA GLY A 329 13.31 -5.88 0.40
C GLY A 329 13.05 -7.27 1.01
N PRO A 330 12.77 -7.37 2.32
CA PRO A 330 12.52 -8.64 2.98
C PRO A 330 11.13 -9.24 2.71
N SER A 331 10.22 -8.48 2.09
CA SER A 331 8.87 -8.91 1.76
C SER A 331 8.84 -9.80 0.50
N ASP A 332 7.66 -10.30 0.16
CA ASP A 332 7.28 -10.80 -1.15
C ASP A 332 6.51 -9.76 -1.97
N HIS A 333 6.17 -8.61 -1.41
CA HIS A 333 5.55 -7.51 -2.15
C HIS A 333 6.51 -6.33 -2.36
N VAL A 334 6.31 -5.60 -3.46
CA VAL A 334 6.89 -4.29 -3.69
C VAL A 334 5.86 -3.19 -3.39
N PRO A 335 6.30 -1.98 -3.02
CA PRO A 335 5.41 -0.84 -2.86
C PRO A 335 4.74 -0.42 -4.18
N LEU A 336 3.56 0.17 -4.05
CA LEU A 336 2.92 0.98 -5.09
C LEU A 336 2.53 2.34 -4.52
N PHE A 337 2.33 3.32 -5.40
CA PHE A 337 1.95 4.67 -5.00
C PHE A 337 0.93 5.29 -5.93
N ALA A 338 0.25 6.30 -5.40
CA ALA A 338 -0.53 7.25 -6.16
C ALA A 338 -0.39 8.65 -5.55
N THR A 339 -0.38 9.66 -6.40
CA THR A 339 -0.34 11.06 -6.00
C THR A 339 -1.58 11.76 -6.48
N PHE A 340 -2.19 12.56 -5.60
CA PHE A 340 -3.40 13.32 -5.91
C PHE A 340 -3.18 14.81 -5.68
N ASP A 341 -3.79 15.63 -6.55
CA ASP A 341 -4.01 17.04 -6.31
C ASP A 341 -5.22 17.20 -5.39
N ILE A 342 -5.00 17.84 -4.25
CA ILE A 342 -6.02 18.10 -3.24
C ILE A 342 -6.19 19.59 -2.98
N GLY A 343 -5.62 20.44 -3.85
CA GLY A 343 -5.90 21.86 -3.84
C GLY A 343 -7.41 22.10 -3.90
N GLN A 344 -7.85 23.23 -3.34
CA GLN A 344 -9.25 23.61 -3.51
C GLN A 344 -9.51 23.77 -5.01
N ASP A 345 -10.53 23.09 -5.52
CA ASP A 345 -11.03 23.38 -6.86
C ASP A 345 -11.35 24.89 -6.85
N ASP A 346 -10.69 25.67 -7.71
CA ASP A 346 -10.97 27.10 -7.86
C ASP A 346 -12.49 27.23 -7.90
N ARG A 347 -13.04 27.95 -6.92
CA ARG A 347 -14.48 28.20 -6.82
C ARG A 347 -14.86 28.97 -8.07
N THR A 348 -15.22 28.27 -9.14
CA THR A 348 -15.94 28.86 -10.25
C THR A 348 -17.32 29.22 -9.71
N THR A 349 -17.42 30.51 -9.42
CA THR A 349 -18.62 31.35 -9.38
C THR A 349 -19.71 30.91 -10.34
#